data_AF-F2NRG3-F1
#
_entry.id   AF-F2NRG3-F1
#
_cell.length_a   1.000
_cell.length_b   1.000
_cell.length_c   1.000
_cell.angle_alpha   90.00
_cell.angle_beta   90.00
_cell.angle_gamma   90.00
#
_symmetry.space_group_name_H-M   'P 1'
#
loop_
_entity.id
_entity.type
_entity.pdbx_description
1 polymer ?
#
loop_
_entity_poly.entity_id
_entity_poly.type
_entity_poly.pdbx_seq_one_letter_code
_entity_poly.pdbx_strand_id
1 'polypeptide(L)'
;MGRKRKDFSDKFKLEVAKEALKKRAKEAEVAAKYSIAPSTLSEWMEQFLEEKLETDEQKALREENERLRAKQDEMLASLGKKQLEVDLLKKKASSGLASWQLVQKDMHDKNGVGLSVLEQCRILKLPRATYYERRRFEAERQKKKAGENKTRLNRAKIVINEWSTHSTYGYKKMSKHLKRLGYDWAGEKFIRNLYKELGIKGQKPVFKTTRSGKAPYGKFPYLLRNKFIAFPNQVMATDITYIKTPWGMMYFTAVIDLYSRKILSWRLSDSMRTDFCLECVREAFEKYGVPAVFNTDCGSQYTSGEFIGLLKSYNVEISMDGIGRCKDNIFVERTWRTLKYEWIFLRDYRSEEELRKLLGEFVRFFNNERIHQGLDYKTPDEVYREGSFPSAIINKMAA
;
A
#
# COMPACT_ATOMS: atom_id res chain seq x y z
N MET A 1 11.64 50.62 -22.73
CA MET A 1 10.96 51.85 -22.26
C MET A 1 9.86 52.21 -23.25
N GLY A 2 8.59 51.96 -22.92
CA GLY A 2 7.46 52.26 -23.81
C GLY A 2 7.18 53.77 -23.84
N ARG A 3 7.15 54.38 -25.03
CA ARG A 3 6.76 55.79 -25.22
C ARG A 3 5.33 55.98 -24.72
N LYS A 4 5.13 56.86 -23.74
CA LYS A 4 3.80 57.35 -23.33
C LYS A 4 3.07 57.89 -24.57
N ARG A 5 1.86 57.37 -24.84
CA ARG A 5 0.97 57.88 -25.89
C ARG A 5 0.61 59.33 -25.51
N LYS A 6 0.88 60.30 -26.38
CA LYS A 6 0.49 61.70 -26.17
C LYS A 6 -1.02 61.80 -26.41
N ASP A 7 -1.77 62.22 -25.40
CA ASP A 7 -3.19 62.55 -25.55
C ASP A 7 -3.33 64.00 -26.02
N PHE A 8 -4.07 64.20 -27.10
CA PHE A 8 -4.36 65.51 -27.66
C PHE A 8 -5.83 65.82 -27.45
N SER A 9 -6.17 67.03 -27.00
CA SER A 9 -7.57 67.46 -26.84
C SER A 9 -8.27 67.56 -28.21
N ASP A 10 -9.57 67.28 -28.27
CA ASP A 10 -10.32 67.30 -29.53
C ASP A 10 -10.32 68.68 -30.21
N LYS A 11 -10.33 69.75 -29.40
CA LYS A 11 -10.15 71.13 -29.90
C LYS A 11 -8.80 71.32 -30.62
N PHE A 12 -7.73 70.74 -30.08
CA PHE A 12 -6.40 70.79 -30.70
C PHE A 12 -6.33 69.96 -31.99
N LYS A 13 -6.89 68.74 -31.99
CA LYS A 13 -6.97 67.90 -33.21
C LYS A 13 -7.68 68.64 -34.35
N LEU A 14 -8.78 69.29 -34.02
CA LEU A 14 -9.64 70.01 -34.96
C LEU A 14 -8.99 71.28 -35.52
N GLU A 15 -8.22 72.03 -34.72
CA GLU A 15 -7.47 73.19 -35.21
C GLU A 15 -6.33 72.78 -36.16
N VAL A 16 -5.60 71.72 -35.81
CA VAL A 16 -4.49 71.22 -36.64
C VAL A 16 -5.01 70.66 -37.97
N ALA A 17 -6.11 69.88 -37.96
CA ALA A 17 -6.76 69.38 -39.17
C ALA A 17 -7.29 70.51 -40.07
N LYS A 18 -7.90 71.56 -39.47
CA LYS A 18 -8.34 72.76 -40.21
C LYS A 18 -7.18 73.53 -40.84
N GLU A 19 -6.04 73.64 -40.15
CA GLU A 19 -4.85 74.31 -40.71
C GLU A 19 -4.28 73.51 -41.89
N ALA A 20 -4.21 72.18 -41.77
CA ALA A 20 -3.75 71.29 -42.84
C ALA A 20 -4.64 71.42 -44.10
N LEU A 21 -5.96 71.38 -43.94
CA LEU A 21 -6.92 71.49 -45.04
C LEU A 21 -6.94 72.88 -45.72
N LYS A 22 -6.74 73.96 -44.96
CA LYS A 22 -6.75 75.33 -45.51
C LYS A 22 -5.51 75.69 -46.33
N LYS A 23 -4.34 75.12 -46.01
CA LYS A 23 -3.06 75.61 -46.56
C LYS A 23 -2.58 74.92 -47.84
N ARG A 24 -3.21 73.84 -48.33
CA ARG A 24 -2.64 72.96 -49.39
C ARG A 24 -1.15 72.59 -49.11
N ALA A 25 -0.74 72.61 -47.84
CA ALA A 25 0.62 72.32 -47.42
C ALA A 25 0.84 70.81 -47.40
N LYS A 26 2.08 70.35 -47.61
CA LYS A 26 2.41 68.92 -47.47
C LYS A 26 2.12 68.49 -46.03
N GLU A 27 1.33 67.43 -45.86
CA GLU A 27 0.90 66.91 -44.54
C GLU A 27 2.09 66.70 -43.57
N ALA A 28 3.25 66.33 -44.12
CA ALA A 28 4.49 66.18 -43.38
C ALA A 28 4.99 67.46 -42.69
N GLU A 29 4.78 68.64 -43.28
CA GLU A 29 5.23 69.93 -42.73
C GLU A 29 4.33 70.38 -41.57
N VAL A 30 3.01 70.19 -41.69
CA VAL A 30 2.06 70.52 -40.63
C VAL A 30 2.21 69.53 -39.46
N ALA A 31 2.41 68.24 -39.75
CA ALA A 31 2.68 67.23 -38.74
C ALA A 31 3.99 67.54 -37.98
N ALA A 32 5.05 67.97 -38.68
CA ALA A 32 6.31 68.36 -38.06
C ALA A 32 6.17 69.60 -37.16
N LYS A 33 5.42 70.63 -37.60
CA LYS A 33 5.17 71.86 -36.83
C LYS A 33 4.56 71.58 -35.45
N TYR A 34 3.66 70.60 -35.37
CA TYR A 34 2.99 70.23 -34.13
C TYR A 34 3.59 68.99 -33.44
N SER A 35 4.71 68.46 -33.95
CA SER A 35 5.38 67.25 -33.43
C SER A 35 4.45 66.03 -33.34
N ILE A 36 3.65 65.81 -34.39
CA ILE A 36 2.70 64.69 -34.56
C ILE A 36 3.17 63.81 -35.73
N ALA A 37 2.81 62.53 -35.74
CA ALA A 37 3.09 61.65 -36.87
C ALA A 37 2.15 61.97 -38.06
N PRO A 38 2.64 61.95 -39.32
CA PRO A 38 1.80 62.24 -40.49
C PRO A 38 0.54 61.38 -40.60
N SER A 39 0.62 60.08 -40.26
CA SER A 39 -0.54 59.17 -40.28
C SER A 39 -1.65 59.59 -39.31
N THR A 40 -1.27 60.12 -38.14
CA THR A 40 -2.23 60.63 -37.14
C THR A 40 -2.90 61.91 -37.62
N LEU A 41 -2.20 62.75 -38.41
CA LEU A 41 -2.79 63.93 -39.02
C LEU A 41 -3.77 63.56 -40.13
N SER A 42 -3.45 62.57 -40.98
CA SER A 42 -4.35 62.08 -42.02
C SER A 42 -5.63 61.48 -41.42
N GLU A 43 -5.54 60.68 -40.35
CA GLU A 43 -6.71 60.16 -39.61
C GLU A 43 -7.61 61.30 -39.08
N TRP A 44 -7.03 62.38 -38.53
CA TRP A 44 -7.80 63.52 -38.03
C TRP A 44 -8.45 64.33 -39.16
N MET A 45 -7.81 64.43 -40.32
CA MET A 45 -8.37 65.09 -41.51
C MET A 45 -9.54 64.30 -42.09
N GLU A 46 -9.43 62.97 -42.13
CA GLU A 46 -10.49 62.07 -42.62
C GLU A 46 -11.72 62.11 -41.69
N GLN A 47 -11.53 61.99 -40.37
CA GLN A 47 -12.60 62.15 -39.37
C GLN A 47 -13.30 63.50 -39.48
N PHE A 48 -12.55 64.58 -39.68
CA PHE A 48 -13.10 65.92 -39.79
C PHE A 48 -13.88 66.16 -41.10
N LEU A 49 -13.46 65.53 -42.20
CA LEU A 49 -14.19 65.60 -43.48
C LEU A 49 -15.49 64.79 -43.42
N GLU A 50 -15.47 63.60 -42.79
CA GLU A 50 -16.67 62.80 -42.54
C GLU A 50 -17.69 63.57 -41.68
N GLU A 51 -17.26 64.19 -40.56
CA GLU A 51 -18.14 65.00 -39.69
C GLU A 51 -18.72 66.25 -40.37
N LYS A 52 -18.06 66.81 -41.39
CA LYS A 52 -18.51 68.04 -42.07
C LYS A 52 -19.44 67.80 -43.25
N LEU A 53 -19.40 66.60 -43.84
CA LEU A 53 -20.23 66.20 -44.98
C LEU A 53 -21.51 65.47 -44.54
N GLU A 54 -21.60 65.08 -43.27
CA GLU A 54 -22.77 64.42 -42.68
C GLU A 54 -23.92 65.44 -42.58
N THR A 55 -25.04 65.17 -43.27
CA THR A 55 -26.24 65.99 -43.15
C THR A 55 -26.90 65.79 -41.78
N ASP A 56 -27.67 66.77 -41.29
CA ASP A 56 -28.38 66.66 -40.01
C ASP A 56 -29.27 65.39 -39.93
N GLU A 57 -29.82 64.95 -41.06
CA GLU A 57 -30.54 63.66 -41.19
C GLU A 57 -29.64 62.45 -41.02
N GLN A 58 -28.44 62.43 -41.61
CA GLN A 58 -27.48 61.33 -41.47
C GLN A 58 -26.97 61.20 -40.04
N LYS A 59 -26.72 62.32 -39.37
CA LYS A 59 -26.34 62.36 -37.96
C LYS A 59 -27.44 61.82 -37.05
N ALA A 60 -28.69 62.27 -37.25
CA ALA A 60 -29.84 61.74 -36.49
C ALA A 60 -30.04 60.23 -36.71
N LEU A 61 -29.89 59.75 -37.95
CA LEU A 61 -29.99 58.33 -38.28
C LEU A 61 -28.88 57.49 -37.63
N ARG A 62 -27.66 58.03 -37.52
CA ARG A 62 -26.52 57.37 -36.85
C ARG A 62 -26.77 57.25 -35.33
N GLU A 63 -27.21 58.32 -34.68
CA GLU A 63 -27.57 58.32 -33.27
C GLU A 63 -28.73 57.36 -32.97
N GLU A 64 -29.74 57.30 -33.84
CA GLU A 64 -30.86 56.36 -33.72
C GLU A 64 -30.39 54.90 -33.91
N ASN A 65 -29.53 54.63 -34.89
CA ASN A 65 -28.96 53.30 -35.10
C ASN A 65 -28.09 52.84 -33.93
N GLU A 66 -27.30 53.74 -33.33
CA GLU A 66 -26.50 53.43 -32.15
C GLU A 66 -27.41 53.11 -30.95
N ARG A 67 -28.50 53.87 -30.77
CA ARG A 67 -29.52 53.59 -29.75
C ARG A 67 -30.24 52.26 -29.98
N LEU A 68 -30.57 51.93 -31.23
CA LEU A 68 -31.20 50.66 -31.59
C LEU A 68 -30.27 49.48 -31.37
N ARG A 69 -28.98 49.61 -31.73
CA ARG A 69 -27.95 48.60 -31.45
C ARG A 69 -27.77 48.39 -29.95
N ALA A 70 -27.70 49.46 -29.16
CA ALA A 70 -27.62 49.36 -27.71
C ALA A 70 -28.84 48.63 -27.09
N LYS A 71 -30.06 48.92 -27.57
CA LYS A 71 -31.28 48.18 -27.17
C LYS A 71 -31.24 46.72 -27.60
N GLN A 72 -30.73 46.43 -28.78
CA GLN A 72 -30.60 45.06 -29.29
C GLN A 72 -29.63 44.26 -28.44
N ASP A 73 -28.48 44.84 -28.07
CA ASP A 73 -27.49 44.20 -27.20
C ASP A 73 -28.04 43.96 -25.79
N GLU A 74 -28.77 44.93 -25.23
CA GLU A 74 -29.47 44.78 -23.93
C GLU A 74 -30.49 43.64 -23.98
N MET A 75 -31.29 43.57 -25.06
CA MET A 75 -32.30 42.54 -25.25
C MET A 75 -31.67 41.16 -25.41
N LEU A 76 -30.57 41.04 -26.17
CA LEU A 76 -29.81 39.80 -26.34
C LEU A 76 -29.20 39.33 -25.01
N ALA A 77 -28.63 40.24 -24.21
CA ALA A 77 -28.11 39.91 -22.89
C ALA A 77 -29.22 39.43 -21.94
N SER A 78 -30.39 40.07 -21.96
CA SER A 78 -31.56 39.66 -21.19
C SER A 78 -32.07 38.27 -21.60
N LEU A 79 -32.13 38.00 -22.91
CA LEU A 79 -32.51 36.69 -23.45
C LEU A 79 -31.52 35.59 -23.02
N GLY A 80 -30.20 35.87 -23.08
CA GLY A 80 -29.16 34.95 -22.63
C GLY A 80 -29.29 34.58 -21.16
N LYS A 81 -29.56 35.57 -20.28
CA LYS A 81 -29.83 35.31 -18.86
C LYS A 81 -31.06 34.44 -18.64
N LYS A 82 -32.17 34.69 -19.35
CA LYS A 82 -33.38 33.87 -19.25
C LYS A 82 -33.16 32.44 -19.74
N GLN A 83 -32.36 32.25 -20.78
CA GLN A 83 -32.01 30.93 -21.27
C GLN A 83 -31.24 30.13 -20.20
N LEU A 84 -30.25 30.74 -19.56
CA LEU A 84 -29.50 30.11 -18.46
C LEU A 84 -30.40 29.77 -17.26
N GLU A 85 -31.39 30.62 -16.95
CA GLU A 85 -32.39 30.35 -15.91
C GLU A 85 -33.22 29.11 -16.22
N VAL A 86 -33.76 29.01 -17.44
CA VAL A 86 -34.53 27.84 -17.90
C VAL A 86 -33.67 26.58 -17.84
N ASP A 87 -32.42 26.65 -18.30
CA ASP A 87 -31.51 25.51 -18.29
C ASP A 87 -31.20 25.04 -16.86
N LEU A 88 -31.02 25.99 -15.93
CA LEU A 88 -30.82 25.69 -14.51
C LEU A 88 -32.03 24.99 -13.89
N LEU A 89 -33.24 25.46 -14.20
CA LEU A 89 -34.49 24.88 -13.72
C LEU A 89 -34.76 23.50 -14.32
N LYS A 90 -34.50 23.31 -15.63
CA LYS A 90 -34.55 22.01 -16.28
C LYS A 90 -33.61 21.02 -15.62
N LYS A 91 -32.37 21.44 -15.32
CA LYS A 91 -31.39 20.61 -14.61
C LYS A 91 -31.84 20.26 -13.20
N LYS A 92 -32.51 21.18 -12.50
CA LYS A 92 -33.12 20.90 -11.18
C LYS A 92 -34.21 19.83 -11.27
N ALA A 93 -35.07 19.91 -12.30
CA ALA A 93 -36.14 18.94 -12.50
C ALA A 93 -35.64 17.54 -12.87
N SER A 94 -34.53 17.43 -13.62
CA SER A 94 -34.06 16.15 -14.17
C SER A 94 -32.94 15.45 -13.38
N SER A 95 -32.12 16.16 -12.59
CA SER A 95 -30.89 15.60 -12.03
C SER A 95 -31.03 14.87 -10.69
N GLY A 96 -32.13 15.07 -9.96
CA GLY A 96 -32.27 14.59 -8.57
C GLY A 96 -31.28 15.20 -7.56
N LEU A 97 -30.47 16.18 -7.98
CA LEU A 97 -29.49 16.86 -7.14
C LEU A 97 -30.17 17.90 -6.23
N ALA A 98 -29.60 18.12 -5.05
CA ALA A 98 -30.02 19.21 -4.19
C ALA A 98 -29.69 20.56 -4.83
N SER A 99 -30.53 21.57 -4.61
CA SER A 99 -30.40 22.88 -5.27
C SER A 99 -29.03 23.55 -5.08
N TRP A 100 -28.39 23.39 -3.92
CA TRP A 100 -27.05 23.95 -3.67
C TRP A 100 -25.93 23.29 -4.50
N GLN A 101 -26.13 22.05 -4.98
CA GLN A 101 -25.18 21.35 -5.86
C GLN A 101 -25.23 21.84 -7.31
N LEU A 102 -26.32 22.51 -7.69
CA LEU A 102 -26.52 23.03 -9.05
C LEU A 102 -25.87 24.40 -9.26
N VAL A 103 -25.60 25.13 -8.17
CA VAL A 103 -25.01 26.47 -8.19
C VAL A 103 -23.53 26.39 -8.55
N GLN A 104 -23.14 27.11 -9.59
CA GLN A 104 -21.77 27.17 -10.12
C GLN A 104 -21.20 28.58 -9.91
N LYS A 105 -19.90 28.68 -9.62
CA LYS A 105 -19.25 29.99 -9.44
C LYS A 105 -19.21 30.79 -10.75
N ASP A 106 -18.96 30.11 -11.86
CA ASP A 106 -18.72 30.70 -13.17
C ASP A 106 -19.73 30.14 -14.19
N MET A 107 -21.01 30.52 -14.04
CA MET A 107 -22.06 30.08 -14.97
C MET A 107 -22.25 31.12 -16.07
N HIS A 108 -21.80 30.80 -17.28
CA HIS A 108 -21.90 31.65 -18.47
C HIS A 108 -22.45 30.88 -19.66
N ASP A 109 -23.14 31.58 -20.56
CA ASP A 109 -23.49 31.06 -21.87
C ASP A 109 -22.31 31.18 -22.86
N LYS A 110 -22.53 30.76 -24.10
CA LYS A 110 -21.50 30.82 -25.17
C LYS A 110 -21.11 32.24 -25.57
N ASN A 111 -21.91 33.24 -25.22
CA ASN A 111 -21.72 34.65 -25.54
C ASN A 111 -21.12 35.43 -24.35
N GLY A 112 -20.76 34.75 -23.26
CA GLY A 112 -20.16 35.35 -22.06
C GLY A 112 -21.18 35.93 -21.06
N VAL A 113 -22.48 35.89 -21.37
CA VAL A 113 -23.54 36.32 -20.45
C VAL A 113 -23.64 35.32 -19.31
N GLY A 114 -23.57 35.77 -18.07
CA GLY A 114 -23.54 34.89 -16.90
C GLY A 114 -24.60 35.15 -15.85
N LEU A 115 -24.85 34.13 -15.03
CA LEU A 115 -25.64 34.23 -13.81
C LEU A 115 -24.70 34.21 -12.61
N SER A 116 -24.77 35.25 -11.77
CA SER A 116 -24.09 35.28 -10.49
C SER A 116 -24.64 34.19 -9.55
N VAL A 117 -23.83 33.80 -8.55
CA VAL A 117 -24.27 32.88 -7.48
C VAL A 117 -25.57 33.35 -6.82
N LEU A 118 -25.74 34.67 -6.66
CA LEU A 118 -26.94 35.26 -6.07
C LEU A 118 -28.18 35.06 -6.96
N GLU A 119 -28.05 35.29 -8.26
CA GLU A 119 -29.14 35.05 -9.24
C GLU A 119 -29.50 33.57 -9.30
N GLN A 120 -28.51 32.67 -9.38
CA GLN A 120 -28.73 31.23 -9.36
C GLN A 120 -29.45 30.77 -8.08
N CYS A 121 -29.04 31.29 -6.91
CA CYS A 121 -29.70 31.00 -5.64
C CYS A 121 -31.16 31.48 -5.62
N ARG A 122 -31.45 32.67 -6.17
CA ARG A 122 -32.82 33.19 -6.30
C ARG A 122 -33.69 32.28 -7.18
N ILE A 123 -33.20 31.92 -8.37
CA ILE A 123 -33.88 31.03 -9.32
C ILE A 123 -34.18 29.67 -8.66
N LEU A 124 -33.21 29.12 -7.95
CA LEU A 124 -33.32 27.81 -7.32
C LEU A 124 -34.13 27.83 -6.01
N LYS A 125 -34.58 29.01 -5.55
CA LYS A 125 -35.24 29.23 -4.25
C LYS A 125 -34.39 28.74 -3.08
N LEU A 126 -33.09 29.01 -3.13
CA LEU A 126 -32.09 28.62 -2.15
C LEU A 126 -31.56 29.86 -1.41
N PRO A 127 -31.59 29.92 -0.07
CA PRO A 127 -30.90 30.97 0.66
C PRO A 127 -29.39 30.94 0.37
N ARG A 128 -28.82 32.09 0.02
CA ARG A 128 -27.39 32.20 -0.36
C ARG A 128 -26.46 31.66 0.73
N ALA A 129 -26.80 31.87 2.00
CA ALA A 129 -26.04 31.35 3.14
C ALA A 129 -25.92 29.81 3.09
N THR A 130 -27.02 29.12 2.78
CA THR A 130 -27.08 27.65 2.70
C THR A 130 -26.12 27.10 1.63
N TYR A 131 -25.98 27.78 0.49
CA TYR A 131 -25.01 27.37 -0.54
C TYR A 131 -23.58 27.35 0.00
N TYR A 132 -23.15 28.46 0.63
CA TYR A 132 -21.78 28.57 1.14
C TYR A 132 -21.52 27.65 2.33
N GLU A 133 -22.47 27.49 3.25
CA GLU A 133 -22.36 26.54 4.36
C GLU A 133 -22.20 25.10 3.85
N ARG A 134 -23.08 24.65 2.94
CA ARG A 134 -23.00 23.29 2.39
C ARG A 134 -21.68 23.05 1.66
N ARG A 135 -21.20 24.03 0.88
CA ARG A 135 -19.90 23.96 0.20
C ARG A 135 -18.74 23.86 1.19
N ARG A 136 -18.79 24.61 2.30
CA ARG A 136 -17.79 24.52 3.36
C ARG A 136 -17.80 23.13 4.02
N PHE A 137 -18.96 22.63 4.42
CA PHE A 137 -19.10 21.29 5.01
C PHE A 137 -18.63 20.19 4.07
N GLU A 138 -18.94 20.28 2.78
CA GLU A 138 -18.42 19.34 1.78
C GLU A 138 -16.90 19.40 1.64
N ALA A 139 -16.33 20.61 1.57
CA ALA A 139 -14.89 20.79 1.47
C ALA A 139 -14.18 20.22 2.70
N GLU A 140 -14.71 20.46 3.90
CA GLU A 140 -14.20 19.88 5.15
C GLU A 140 -14.32 18.35 5.16
N ARG A 141 -15.47 17.80 4.74
CA ARG A 141 -15.68 16.35 4.63
C ARG A 141 -14.73 15.71 3.61
N GLN A 142 -14.53 16.33 2.45
CA GLN A 142 -13.59 15.85 1.44
C GLN A 142 -12.15 15.89 1.94
N LYS A 143 -11.76 16.98 2.61
CA LYS A 143 -10.43 17.11 3.23
C LYS A 143 -10.18 16.03 4.28
N LYS A 144 -11.17 15.77 5.15
CA LYS A 144 -11.11 14.69 6.15
C LYS A 144 -10.96 13.32 5.48
N LYS A 145 -11.79 13.02 4.48
CA LYS A 145 -11.74 11.76 3.72
C LYS A 145 -10.40 11.58 2.99
N ALA A 146 -9.83 12.66 2.44
CA ALA A 146 -8.51 12.62 1.81
C ALA A 146 -7.40 12.30 2.82
N GLY A 147 -7.46 12.89 4.03
CA GLY A 147 -6.54 12.57 5.12
C GLY A 147 -6.63 11.12 5.60
N GLU A 148 -7.84 10.60 5.76
CA GLU A 148 -8.09 9.20 6.10
C GLU A 148 -7.56 8.25 5.01
N ASN A 149 -7.81 8.56 3.74
CA ASN A 149 -7.28 7.80 2.59
C ASN A 149 -5.75 7.79 2.56
N LYS A 150 -5.10 8.94 2.79
CA LYS A 150 -3.63 9.04 2.85
C LYS A 150 -3.06 8.18 3.97
N THR A 151 -3.68 8.22 5.15
CA THR A 151 -3.29 7.40 6.31
C THR A 151 -3.44 5.92 5.99
N ARG A 152 -4.58 5.53 5.41
CA ARG A 152 -4.86 4.15 5.00
C ARG A 152 -3.84 3.65 3.97
N LEU A 153 -3.48 4.49 3.01
CA LEU A 153 -2.49 4.17 1.98
C LEU A 153 -1.09 3.94 2.59
N ASN A 154 -0.66 4.81 3.50
CA ASN A 154 0.61 4.64 4.21
C ASN A 154 0.65 3.33 5.01
N ARG A 155 -0.44 3.01 5.72
CA ARG A 155 -0.59 1.74 6.43
C ARG A 155 -0.52 0.55 5.48
N ALA A 156 -1.19 0.63 4.32
CA ALA A 156 -1.13 -0.43 3.31
C ALA A 156 0.29 -0.65 2.77
N LYS A 157 1.05 0.42 2.53
CA LYS A 157 2.46 0.32 2.11
C LYS A 157 3.31 -0.41 3.14
N ILE A 158 3.15 -0.10 4.44
CA ILE A 158 3.87 -0.79 5.52
C ILE A 158 3.53 -2.28 5.51
N VAL A 159 2.24 -2.64 5.41
CA VAL A 159 1.82 -4.06 5.37
C VAL A 159 2.41 -4.78 4.16
N ILE A 160 2.42 -4.15 2.99
CA ILE A 160 2.98 -4.75 1.77
C ILE A 160 4.50 -4.94 1.90
N ASN A 161 5.20 -3.98 2.49
CA ASN A 161 6.63 -4.08 2.75
C ASN A 161 6.96 -5.23 3.71
N GLU A 162 6.20 -5.38 4.80
CA GLU A 162 6.38 -6.51 5.71
C GLU A 162 5.97 -7.84 5.08
N TRP A 163 4.98 -7.82 4.19
CA TRP A 163 4.57 -9.01 3.47
C TRP A 163 5.61 -9.48 2.45
N SER A 164 6.43 -8.60 1.87
CA SER A 164 7.46 -9.02 0.91
C SER A 164 8.55 -9.88 1.58
N THR A 165 8.86 -9.60 2.84
CA THR A 165 9.80 -10.38 3.67
C THR A 165 9.12 -11.57 4.36
N HIS A 166 7.84 -11.45 4.71
CA HIS A 166 7.06 -12.46 5.43
C HIS A 166 5.85 -12.95 4.64
N SER A 167 6.05 -13.32 3.38
CA SER A 167 4.96 -13.62 2.43
C SER A 167 4.05 -14.79 2.83
N THR A 168 4.53 -15.64 3.74
CA THR A 168 3.81 -16.79 4.30
C THR A 168 2.92 -16.43 5.48
N TYR A 169 2.99 -15.20 5.99
CA TYR A 169 2.20 -14.76 7.14
C TYR A 169 0.77 -14.45 6.72
N GLY A 170 -0.16 -15.31 7.18
CA GLY A 170 -1.58 -15.00 7.16
C GLY A 170 -1.92 -13.79 8.03
N TYR A 171 -3.12 -13.21 7.82
CA TYR A 171 -3.52 -11.93 8.42
C TYR A 171 -3.38 -11.87 9.97
N LYS A 172 -3.61 -12.98 10.68
CA LYS A 172 -3.43 -13.05 12.14
C LYS A 172 -1.97 -12.86 12.54
N LYS A 173 -1.09 -13.61 11.88
CA LYS A 173 0.35 -13.58 12.16
C LYS A 173 0.94 -12.23 11.75
N MET A 174 0.56 -11.70 10.59
CA MET A 174 0.96 -10.37 10.14
C MET A 174 0.50 -9.26 11.11
N SER A 175 -0.73 -9.34 11.63
CA SER A 175 -1.21 -8.40 12.67
C SER A 175 -0.35 -8.44 13.93
N LYS A 176 0.01 -9.63 14.42
CA LYS A 176 0.88 -9.78 15.60
C LYS A 176 2.32 -9.30 15.32
N HIS A 177 2.86 -9.61 14.15
CA HIS A 177 4.17 -9.14 13.69
C HIS A 177 4.24 -7.61 13.67
N LEU A 178 3.28 -6.96 13.02
CA LEU A 178 3.23 -5.50 12.94
C LEU A 178 3.08 -4.84 14.32
N LYS A 179 2.28 -5.42 15.22
CA LYS A 179 2.20 -4.94 16.60
C LYS A 179 3.53 -5.06 17.35
N ARG A 180 4.30 -6.13 17.12
CA ARG A 180 5.65 -6.28 17.68
C ARG A 180 6.62 -5.21 17.14
N LEU A 181 6.42 -4.72 15.92
CA LEU A 181 7.17 -3.61 15.35
C LEU A 181 6.68 -2.22 15.82
N GLY A 182 5.72 -2.15 16.75
CA GLY A 182 5.17 -0.89 17.28
C GLY A 182 3.97 -0.33 16.51
N TYR A 183 3.41 -1.07 15.56
CA TYR A 183 2.22 -0.64 14.81
C TYR A 183 0.91 -1.09 15.48
N ASP A 184 0.50 -0.40 16.55
CA ASP A 184 -0.72 -0.75 17.31
C ASP A 184 -2.01 -0.74 16.49
N TRP A 185 -2.04 0.09 15.45
CA TRP A 185 -3.17 0.19 14.52
C TRP A 185 -3.39 -1.08 13.68
N ALA A 186 -2.42 -2.00 13.61
CA ALA A 186 -2.44 -3.18 12.75
C ALA A 186 -3.35 -4.29 13.30
N GLY A 187 -4.66 -4.03 13.36
CA GLY A 187 -5.66 -5.00 13.78
C GLY A 187 -5.94 -6.08 12.73
N GLU A 188 -6.31 -7.29 13.18
CA GLU A 188 -6.58 -8.43 12.29
C GLU A 188 -7.62 -8.14 11.20
N LYS A 189 -8.69 -7.39 11.53
CA LYS A 189 -9.75 -7.01 10.58
C LYS A 189 -9.20 -6.12 9.45
N PHE A 190 -8.33 -5.18 9.78
CA PHE A 190 -7.70 -4.28 8.80
C PHE A 190 -6.83 -5.08 7.83
N ILE A 191 -5.91 -5.91 8.36
CA ILE A 191 -5.01 -6.72 7.54
C ILE A 191 -5.79 -7.70 6.67
N ARG A 192 -6.82 -8.37 7.23
CA ARG A 192 -7.67 -9.29 6.47
C ARG A 192 -8.38 -8.60 5.31
N ASN A 193 -8.94 -7.41 5.54
CA ASN A 193 -9.61 -6.66 4.47
C ASN A 193 -8.61 -6.20 3.41
N LEU A 194 -7.43 -5.71 3.82
CA LEU A 194 -6.37 -5.32 2.91
C LEU A 194 -5.90 -6.51 2.04
N TYR A 195 -5.68 -7.69 2.65
CA TYR A 195 -5.31 -8.90 1.89
C TYR A 195 -6.40 -9.28 0.88
N LYS A 196 -7.68 -9.16 1.24
CA LYS A 196 -8.80 -9.41 0.32
C LYS A 196 -8.80 -8.42 -0.86
N GLU A 197 -8.62 -7.13 -0.59
CA GLU A 197 -8.55 -6.08 -1.62
C GLU A 197 -7.35 -6.31 -2.56
N LEU A 198 -6.20 -6.74 -2.03
CA LEU A 198 -5.00 -7.05 -2.79
C LEU A 198 -5.02 -8.44 -3.46
N GLY A 199 -6.04 -9.25 -3.22
CA GLY A 199 -6.13 -10.62 -3.76
C GLY A 199 -5.11 -11.60 -3.16
N ILE A 200 -4.48 -11.28 -2.02
CA ILE A 200 -3.50 -12.14 -1.35
C ILE A 200 -4.23 -13.35 -0.76
N LYS A 201 -3.83 -14.56 -1.19
CA LYS A 201 -4.40 -15.83 -0.76
C LYS A 201 -3.30 -16.80 -0.38
N GLY A 202 -3.56 -17.62 0.65
CA GLY A 202 -2.65 -18.69 1.04
C GLY A 202 -2.71 -19.83 0.03
N GLN A 203 -1.55 -20.34 -0.36
CA GLN A 203 -1.46 -21.56 -1.16
C GLN A 203 -1.42 -22.79 -0.23
N LYS A 204 -2.13 -23.85 -0.63
CA LYS A 204 -2.09 -25.15 0.05
C LYS A 204 -1.80 -26.23 -0.99
N PRO A 205 -0.66 -26.93 -0.92
CA PRO A 205 -0.43 -28.11 -1.73
C PRO A 205 -1.43 -29.20 -1.37
N VAL A 206 -1.87 -29.93 -2.38
CA VAL A 206 -2.65 -31.16 -2.22
C VAL A 206 -1.66 -32.31 -2.25
N PHE A 207 -1.44 -32.96 -1.10
CA PHE A 207 -0.63 -34.18 -1.04
C PHE A 207 -1.53 -35.41 -0.88
N LYS A 208 -1.16 -36.49 -1.58
CA LYS A 208 -1.60 -37.86 -1.26
C LYS A 208 -0.52 -38.46 -0.35
N THR A 209 -0.87 -38.86 0.86
CA THR A 209 0.02 -39.57 1.76
C THR A 209 0.32 -40.97 1.21
N THR A 210 1.58 -41.39 1.32
CA THR A 210 2.02 -42.76 0.98
C THR A 210 1.27 -43.78 1.85
N ARG A 211 0.83 -44.89 1.26
CA ARG A 211 0.19 -46.00 2.00
C ARG A 211 1.19 -46.60 2.99
N SER A 212 0.75 -46.83 4.21
CA SER A 212 1.51 -47.52 5.26
C SER A 212 1.84 -48.95 4.84
N GLY A 213 3.11 -49.23 4.58
CA GLY A 213 3.64 -50.59 4.62
C GLY A 213 3.71 -51.10 6.06
N LYS A 214 3.72 -52.42 6.26
CA LYS A 214 3.97 -53.02 7.58
C LYS A 214 5.43 -52.75 7.96
N ALA A 215 5.66 -51.88 8.94
CA ALA A 215 6.98 -51.61 9.49
C ALA A 215 7.27 -52.52 10.71
N PRO A 216 8.52 -52.94 10.94
CA PRO A 216 8.92 -53.71 12.12
C PRO A 216 8.78 -52.89 13.42
N TYR A 217 8.70 -53.58 14.57
CA TYR A 217 8.61 -52.97 15.90
C TYR A 217 9.83 -52.08 16.20
N GLY A 218 9.58 -50.91 16.81
CA GLY A 218 10.64 -50.02 17.30
C GLY A 218 11.46 -50.67 18.42
N LYS A 219 12.78 -50.48 18.41
CA LYS A 219 13.70 -51.09 19.38
C LYS A 219 13.54 -50.55 20.81
N PHE A 220 12.96 -49.35 20.97
CA PHE A 220 12.78 -48.66 22.25
C PHE A 220 11.32 -48.23 22.43
N PRO A 221 10.82 -48.13 23.68
CA PRO A 221 9.47 -47.66 23.96
C PRO A 221 9.32 -46.15 23.70
N TYR A 222 8.08 -45.71 23.47
CA TYR A 222 7.74 -44.29 23.37
C TYR A 222 7.54 -43.67 24.76
N LEU A 223 8.44 -42.77 25.16
CA LEU A 223 8.49 -42.20 26.53
C LEU A 223 7.71 -40.89 26.70
N LEU A 224 7.21 -40.29 25.61
CA LEU A 224 6.58 -38.96 25.66
C LEU A 224 5.06 -39.02 25.84
N ARG A 225 4.49 -40.22 26.06
CA ARG A 225 3.05 -40.37 26.31
C ARG A 225 2.66 -39.63 27.59
N ASN A 226 1.73 -38.69 27.47
CA ASN A 226 1.23 -37.85 28.56
C ASN A 226 2.34 -37.09 29.33
N LYS A 227 3.53 -36.92 28.72
CA LYS A 227 4.64 -36.22 29.36
C LYS A 227 4.49 -34.72 29.13
N PHE A 228 4.39 -33.96 30.21
CA PHE A 228 4.47 -32.50 30.16
C PHE A 228 5.94 -32.08 30.06
N ILE A 229 6.30 -31.40 28.98
CA ILE A 229 7.64 -30.86 28.77
C ILE A 229 7.64 -29.43 29.34
N ALA A 230 8.37 -29.21 30.42
CA ALA A 230 8.25 -28.05 31.28
C ALA A 230 9.35 -26.99 31.04
N PHE A 231 10.50 -27.38 30.50
CA PHE A 231 11.66 -26.50 30.31
C PHE A 231 12.49 -26.90 29.08
N PRO A 232 13.32 -25.98 28.53
CA PRO A 232 14.22 -26.26 27.42
C PRO A 232 15.22 -27.38 27.73
N ASN A 233 15.65 -28.11 26.72
CA ASN A 233 16.58 -29.24 26.80
C ASN A 233 16.07 -30.42 27.64
N GLN A 234 14.81 -30.44 28.07
CA GLN A 234 14.27 -31.62 28.75
C GLN A 234 14.10 -32.79 27.76
N VAL A 235 13.59 -32.48 26.56
CA VAL A 235 13.37 -33.46 25.50
C VAL A 235 13.80 -32.85 24.18
N MET A 236 14.71 -33.53 23.49
CA MET A 236 15.07 -33.21 22.11
C MET A 236 14.54 -34.30 21.18
N ALA A 237 14.26 -33.93 19.94
CA ALA A 237 13.90 -34.88 18.90
C ALA A 237 14.65 -34.59 17.60
N THR A 238 14.82 -35.61 16.77
CA THR A 238 15.40 -35.46 15.43
C THR A 238 14.65 -36.31 14.42
N ASP A 239 14.71 -35.88 13.17
CA ASP A 239 14.15 -36.61 12.03
C ASP A 239 14.89 -36.18 10.74
N ILE A 240 14.71 -36.92 9.65
CA ILE A 240 15.22 -36.58 8.32
C ILE A 240 14.05 -36.13 7.44
N THR A 241 14.23 -35.04 6.72
CA THR A 241 13.33 -34.64 5.64
C THR A 241 14.03 -34.58 4.29
N TYR A 242 13.28 -34.96 3.27
CA TYR A 242 13.75 -35.13 1.91
C TYR A 242 13.52 -33.83 1.13
N ILE A 243 14.56 -33.35 0.46
CA ILE A 243 14.54 -32.17 -0.41
C ILE A 243 14.91 -32.61 -1.82
N LYS A 244 13.92 -32.62 -2.73
CA LYS A 244 14.17 -32.92 -4.13
C LYS A 244 14.84 -31.71 -4.80
N THR A 245 15.95 -31.94 -5.50
CA THR A 245 16.69 -30.91 -6.23
C THR A 245 16.90 -31.36 -7.69
N PRO A 246 17.28 -30.45 -8.61
CA PRO A 246 17.56 -30.82 -9.99
C PRO A 246 18.70 -31.83 -10.17
N TRP A 247 19.68 -31.84 -9.26
CA TRP A 247 20.87 -32.71 -9.31
C TRP A 247 20.76 -33.95 -8.42
N GLY A 248 19.66 -34.14 -7.68
CA GLY A 248 19.49 -35.31 -6.83
C GLY A 248 18.57 -35.09 -5.63
N MET A 249 18.45 -36.13 -4.80
CA MET A 249 17.76 -36.04 -3.53
C MET A 249 18.74 -35.64 -2.43
N MET A 250 18.41 -34.59 -1.68
CA MET A 250 19.18 -34.17 -0.51
C MET A 250 18.41 -34.51 0.77
N TYR A 251 19.15 -34.81 1.84
CA TYR A 251 18.64 -35.20 3.13
C TYR A 251 19.00 -34.15 4.17
N PHE A 252 17.98 -33.52 4.74
CA PHE A 252 18.13 -32.53 5.81
C PHE A 252 17.72 -33.14 7.13
N THR A 253 18.57 -33.07 8.14
CA THR A 253 18.22 -33.46 9.52
C THR A 253 18.45 -32.29 10.46
N ALA A 254 17.66 -32.24 11.53
CA ALA A 254 17.84 -31.25 12.58
C ALA A 254 17.41 -31.79 13.94
N VAL A 255 18.18 -31.42 14.97
CA VAL A 255 17.79 -31.63 16.36
C VAL A 255 16.95 -30.45 16.82
N ILE A 256 15.78 -30.75 17.39
CA ILE A 256 14.78 -29.77 17.81
C ILE A 256 14.50 -29.93 19.30
N ASP A 257 14.52 -28.82 20.04
CA ASP A 257 14.04 -28.77 21.42
C ASP A 257 12.50 -28.80 21.44
N LEU A 258 11.92 -29.81 22.10
CA LEU A 258 10.46 -30.01 22.12
C LEU A 258 9.72 -29.11 23.12
N TYR A 259 10.41 -28.24 23.86
CA TYR A 259 9.75 -27.19 24.63
C TYR A 259 9.57 -25.94 23.78
N SER A 260 10.69 -25.35 23.35
CA SER A 260 10.77 -24.07 22.64
C SER A 260 10.53 -24.17 21.14
N ARG A 261 10.58 -25.37 20.56
CA ARG A 261 10.63 -25.62 19.10
C ARG A 261 11.92 -25.16 18.43
N LYS A 262 12.93 -24.72 19.17
CA LYS A 262 14.18 -24.23 18.60
C LYS A 262 14.89 -25.35 17.86
N ILE A 263 15.35 -25.07 16.63
CA ILE A 263 16.29 -25.91 15.91
C ILE A 263 17.67 -25.68 16.54
N LEU A 264 18.20 -26.69 17.23
CA LEU A 264 19.45 -26.61 17.97
C LEU A 264 20.65 -26.78 17.04
N SER A 265 20.59 -27.78 16.17
CA SER A 265 21.60 -28.09 15.16
C SER A 265 20.94 -28.67 13.92
N TRP A 266 21.65 -28.65 12.79
CA TRP A 266 21.17 -29.23 11.54
C TRP A 266 22.33 -29.68 10.65
N ARG A 267 22.05 -30.63 9.75
CA ARG A 267 22.98 -31.09 8.72
C ARG A 267 22.25 -31.34 7.40
N LEU A 268 22.98 -31.15 6.30
CA LEU A 268 22.55 -31.46 4.95
C LEU A 268 23.55 -32.46 4.35
N SER A 269 23.03 -33.53 3.78
CA SER A 269 23.78 -34.61 3.13
C SER A 269 23.15 -34.96 1.78
N ASP A 270 23.96 -35.40 0.83
CA ASP A 270 23.57 -35.99 -0.45
C ASP A 270 23.28 -37.51 -0.33
N SER A 271 23.61 -38.11 0.81
CA SER A 271 23.42 -39.54 1.09
C SER A 271 22.66 -39.78 2.41
N MET A 272 21.97 -40.92 2.49
CA MET A 272 21.18 -41.31 3.67
C MET A 272 22.02 -42.08 4.71
N ARG A 273 23.33 -41.84 4.75
CA ARG A 273 24.25 -42.43 5.72
C ARG A 273 23.98 -41.90 7.14
N THR A 274 24.41 -42.63 8.15
CA THR A 274 24.11 -42.27 9.56
C THR A 274 25.02 -41.15 10.10
N ASP A 275 26.21 -40.97 9.52
CA ASP A 275 27.24 -40.01 9.91
C ASP A 275 26.73 -38.58 10.13
N PHE A 276 26.01 -38.00 9.17
CA PHE A 276 25.50 -36.64 9.32
C PHE A 276 24.44 -36.51 10.43
N CYS A 277 23.71 -37.59 10.74
CA CYS A 277 22.79 -37.61 11.89
C CYS A 277 23.57 -37.62 13.21
N LEU A 278 24.65 -38.41 13.30
CA LEU A 278 25.51 -38.46 14.49
C LEU A 278 26.15 -37.10 14.76
N GLU A 279 26.71 -36.45 13.74
CA GLU A 279 27.30 -35.11 13.86
C GLU A 279 26.29 -34.06 14.31
N CYS A 280 25.07 -34.12 13.76
CA CYS A 280 23.99 -33.22 14.14
C CYS A 280 23.68 -33.34 15.64
N VAL A 281 23.58 -34.57 16.16
CA VAL A 281 23.33 -34.83 17.58
C VAL A 281 24.50 -34.40 18.46
N ARG A 282 25.74 -34.73 18.07
CA ARG A 282 26.95 -34.32 18.81
C ARG A 282 27.01 -32.81 18.97
N GLU A 283 26.83 -32.07 17.87
CA GLU A 283 26.85 -30.60 17.93
C GLU A 283 25.75 -30.05 18.85
N ALA A 284 24.54 -30.62 18.82
CA ALA A 284 23.47 -30.18 19.72
C ALA A 284 23.85 -30.39 21.18
N PHE A 285 24.38 -31.58 21.52
CA PHE A 285 24.75 -31.91 22.90
C PHE A 285 25.93 -31.09 23.39
N GLU A 286 26.93 -30.86 22.53
CA GLU A 286 28.08 -30.01 22.86
C GLU A 286 27.68 -28.55 23.12
N LYS A 287 26.75 -28.01 22.32
CA LYS A 287 26.34 -26.60 22.43
C LYS A 287 25.30 -26.33 23.49
N TYR A 288 24.37 -27.26 23.72
CA TYR A 288 23.17 -27.03 24.53
C TYR A 288 23.02 -28.00 25.71
N GLY A 289 23.94 -28.94 25.85
CA GLY A 289 23.88 -30.00 26.86
C GLY A 289 23.06 -31.21 26.41
N VAL A 290 23.19 -32.30 27.16
CA VAL A 290 22.50 -33.56 26.92
C VAL A 290 21.07 -33.49 27.51
N PRO A 291 20.02 -33.84 26.77
CA PRO A 291 18.66 -33.82 27.29
C PRO A 291 18.37 -35.03 28.16
N ALA A 292 17.25 -35.01 28.90
CA ALA A 292 16.81 -36.17 29.67
C ALA A 292 16.28 -37.29 28.75
N VAL A 293 15.53 -36.91 27.70
CA VAL A 293 15.00 -37.84 26.69
C VAL A 293 15.38 -37.38 25.30
N PHE A 294 15.79 -38.32 24.46
CA PHE A 294 16.02 -38.09 23.03
C PHE A 294 15.05 -38.94 22.21
N ASN A 295 14.18 -38.30 21.42
CA ASN A 295 13.14 -38.96 20.64
C ASN A 295 13.47 -39.03 19.14
N THR A 296 13.29 -40.20 18.54
CA THR A 296 13.42 -40.39 17.08
C THR A 296 12.26 -41.20 16.52
N ASP A 297 12.13 -41.21 15.19
CA ASP A 297 11.31 -42.23 14.54
C ASP A 297 12.03 -43.60 14.53
N CYS A 298 11.39 -44.61 13.93
CA CYS A 298 11.94 -45.97 13.78
C CYS A 298 12.72 -46.17 12.46
N GLY A 299 13.23 -45.10 11.85
CA GLY A 299 14.03 -45.16 10.63
C GLY A 299 15.31 -46.00 10.77
N SER A 300 15.84 -46.51 9.67
CA SER A 300 17.05 -47.36 9.65
C SER A 300 18.28 -46.65 10.24
N GLN A 301 18.38 -45.34 10.07
CA GLN A 301 19.48 -44.51 10.55
C GLN A 301 19.46 -44.44 12.08
N TYR A 302 18.28 -44.19 12.66
CA TYR A 302 18.13 -44.02 14.11
C TYR A 302 18.07 -45.34 14.88
N THR A 303 17.74 -46.44 14.19
CA THR A 303 17.80 -47.80 14.76
C THR A 303 19.16 -48.47 14.56
N SER A 304 20.13 -47.80 13.93
CA SER A 304 21.49 -48.31 13.72
C SER A 304 22.27 -48.45 15.02
N GLY A 305 23.24 -49.37 15.04
CA GLY A 305 24.11 -49.59 16.19
C GLY A 305 24.94 -48.35 16.57
N GLU A 306 25.41 -47.61 15.56
CA GLU A 306 26.21 -46.39 15.76
C GLU A 306 25.39 -45.27 16.43
N PHE A 307 24.16 -45.05 15.97
CA PHE A 307 23.28 -44.02 16.53
C PHE A 307 22.85 -44.34 17.95
N ILE A 308 22.42 -45.59 18.19
CA ILE A 308 22.06 -46.04 19.55
C ILE A 308 23.28 -46.01 20.46
N GLY A 309 24.46 -46.40 19.96
CA GLY A 309 25.72 -46.36 20.69
C GLY A 309 26.09 -44.93 21.12
N LEU A 310 25.91 -43.95 20.22
CA LEU A 310 26.10 -42.53 20.54
C LEU A 310 25.18 -42.08 21.69
N LEU A 311 23.87 -42.31 21.59
CA LEU A 311 22.94 -41.91 22.65
C LEU A 311 23.26 -42.58 23.99
N LYS A 312 23.58 -43.88 23.97
CA LYS A 312 24.02 -44.59 25.18
C LYS A 312 25.30 -44.00 25.78
N SER A 313 26.26 -43.59 24.96
CA SER A 313 27.50 -42.96 25.45
C SER A 313 27.28 -41.64 26.20
N TYR A 314 26.18 -40.94 25.89
CA TYR A 314 25.75 -39.72 26.59
C TYR A 314 24.75 -39.98 27.74
N ASN A 315 24.42 -41.24 28.04
CA ASN A 315 23.46 -41.62 29.08
C ASN A 315 22.07 -40.96 28.95
N VAL A 316 21.60 -40.71 27.73
CA VAL A 316 20.24 -40.18 27.50
C VAL A 316 19.20 -41.28 27.39
N GLU A 317 18.00 -41.06 27.91
CA GLU A 317 16.87 -41.98 27.70
C GLU A 317 16.43 -41.95 26.24
N ILE A 318 16.47 -43.11 25.58
CA ILE A 318 16.10 -43.25 24.17
C ILE A 318 14.59 -43.51 24.09
N SER A 319 13.89 -42.63 23.37
CA SER A 319 12.47 -42.76 23.03
C SER A 319 12.32 -42.95 21.53
N MET A 320 11.45 -43.87 21.10
CA MET A 320 11.11 -44.05 19.69
C MET A 320 9.61 -44.00 19.46
N ASP A 321 9.19 -43.35 18.38
CA ASP A 321 7.77 -43.19 18.02
C ASP A 321 7.06 -44.54 17.84
N GLY A 322 5.77 -44.58 18.19
CA GLY A 322 4.94 -45.75 17.93
C GLY A 322 4.58 -45.91 16.45
N ILE A 323 4.42 -47.17 16.02
CA ILE A 323 3.97 -47.50 14.66
C ILE A 323 2.63 -46.80 14.36
N GLY A 324 2.57 -46.12 13.20
CA GLY A 324 1.32 -45.49 12.72
C GLY A 324 0.85 -44.30 13.53
N ARG A 325 1.68 -43.78 14.45
CA ARG A 325 1.37 -42.60 15.27
C ARG A 325 2.13 -41.37 14.79
N CYS A 326 1.70 -40.81 13.65
CA CYS A 326 2.22 -39.51 13.15
C CYS A 326 2.09 -38.37 14.18
N LYS A 327 1.21 -38.51 15.17
CA LYS A 327 1.09 -37.54 16.27
C LYS A 327 2.29 -37.54 17.23
N ASP A 328 3.04 -38.62 17.30
CA ASP A 328 4.17 -38.78 18.24
C ASP A 328 5.31 -37.80 17.86
N ASN A 329 5.50 -37.50 16.56
CA ASN A 329 6.51 -36.56 16.06
C ASN A 329 5.98 -35.20 15.58
N ILE A 330 4.80 -34.79 16.05
CA ILE A 330 4.04 -33.67 15.46
C ILE A 330 4.82 -32.35 15.37
N PHE A 331 5.73 -32.09 16.30
CA PHE A 331 6.50 -30.85 16.32
C PHE A 331 7.59 -30.82 15.25
N VAL A 332 8.24 -31.95 15.01
CA VAL A 332 9.25 -32.09 13.96
C VAL A 332 8.56 -32.10 12.59
N GLU A 333 7.46 -32.85 12.43
CA GLU A 333 6.64 -32.82 11.21
C GLU A 333 6.15 -31.40 10.86
N ARG A 334 5.71 -30.63 11.88
CA ARG A 334 5.28 -29.25 11.69
C ARG A 334 6.45 -28.33 11.32
N THR A 335 7.66 -28.63 11.79
CA THR A 335 8.89 -27.93 11.39
C THR A 335 9.21 -28.23 9.93
N TRP A 336 9.14 -29.48 9.50
CA TRP A 336 9.30 -29.87 8.08
C TRP A 336 8.28 -29.22 7.17
N ARG A 337 7.02 -29.18 7.59
CA ARG A 337 5.99 -28.46 6.82
C ARG A 337 6.34 -26.99 6.68
N THR A 338 6.81 -26.36 7.75
CA THR A 338 7.23 -24.95 7.75
C THR A 338 8.41 -24.74 6.82
N LEU A 339 9.48 -25.53 6.95
CA LEU A 339 10.65 -25.47 6.07
C LEU A 339 10.26 -25.59 4.60
N LYS A 340 9.47 -26.62 4.27
CA LYS A 340 9.12 -26.90 2.87
C LYS A 340 8.24 -25.80 2.27
N TYR A 341 7.21 -25.37 3.00
CA TYR A 341 6.19 -24.47 2.46
C TYR A 341 6.61 -23.01 2.50
N GLU A 342 7.34 -22.62 3.53
CA GLU A 342 7.71 -21.22 3.73
C GLU A 342 9.09 -20.90 3.14
N TRP A 343 9.89 -21.93 2.86
CA TRP A 343 11.26 -21.75 2.44
C TRP A 343 11.60 -22.44 1.12
N ILE A 344 11.52 -23.78 1.08
CA ILE A 344 11.99 -24.59 -0.06
C ILE A 344 11.14 -24.35 -1.31
N PHE A 345 9.81 -24.46 -1.23
CA PHE A 345 8.95 -24.40 -2.41
C PHE A 345 8.81 -23.00 -3.02
N LEU A 346 9.26 -21.97 -2.31
CA LEU A 346 9.13 -20.56 -2.74
C LEU A 346 10.43 -19.99 -3.31
N ARG A 347 11.52 -20.77 -3.31
CA ARG A 347 12.85 -20.31 -3.69
C ARG A 347 13.47 -21.25 -4.70
N ASP A 348 14.32 -20.68 -5.54
CA ASP A 348 15.17 -21.42 -6.46
C ASP A 348 16.59 -21.50 -5.91
N TYR A 349 17.26 -22.61 -6.17
CA TYR A 349 18.65 -22.86 -5.79
C TYR A 349 19.27 -23.76 -6.85
N ARG A 350 20.51 -23.45 -7.25
CA ARG A 350 21.20 -24.05 -8.41
C ARG A 350 22.39 -24.92 -8.04
N SER A 351 22.79 -24.92 -6.77
CA SER A 351 23.85 -25.78 -6.24
C SER A 351 23.55 -26.25 -4.82
N GLU A 352 24.27 -27.28 -4.35
CA GLU A 352 24.23 -27.69 -2.95
C GLU A 352 24.65 -26.56 -2.00
N GLU A 353 25.68 -25.80 -2.37
CA GLU A 353 26.18 -24.70 -1.55
C GLU A 353 25.13 -23.62 -1.34
N GLU A 354 24.41 -23.25 -2.41
CA GLU A 354 23.27 -22.32 -2.34
C GLU A 354 22.16 -22.87 -1.45
N LEU A 355 21.81 -24.16 -1.60
CA LEU A 355 20.81 -24.82 -0.76
C LEU A 355 21.23 -24.81 0.73
N ARG A 356 22.50 -25.10 1.02
CA ARG A 356 23.07 -25.08 2.38
C ARG A 356 22.99 -23.69 2.99
N LYS A 357 23.36 -22.64 2.24
CA LYS A 357 23.22 -21.25 2.67
C LYS A 357 21.77 -20.90 2.96
N LEU A 358 20.87 -21.26 2.04
CA LEU A 358 19.44 -21.03 2.15
C LEU A 358 18.83 -21.72 3.37
N LEU A 359 19.25 -22.96 3.69
CA LEU A 359 18.83 -23.67 4.89
C LEU A 359 19.39 -23.03 6.18
N GLY A 360 20.62 -22.51 6.15
CA GLY A 360 21.17 -21.75 7.26
C GLY A 360 20.39 -20.46 7.54
N GLU A 361 19.99 -19.75 6.48
CA GLU A 361 19.10 -18.59 6.58
C GLU A 361 17.72 -18.98 7.13
N PHE A 362 17.15 -20.11 6.69
CA PHE A 362 15.90 -20.63 7.25
C PHE A 362 16.01 -20.87 8.75
N VAL A 363 17.03 -21.57 9.21
CA VAL A 363 17.19 -21.91 10.64
C VAL A 363 17.32 -20.63 11.46
N ARG A 364 18.08 -19.64 10.97
CA ARG A 364 18.19 -18.32 11.62
C ARG A 364 16.83 -17.62 11.72
N PHE A 365 16.11 -17.52 10.61
CA PHE A 365 14.77 -16.93 10.55
C PHE A 365 13.80 -17.66 11.47
N PHE A 366 13.75 -18.99 11.38
CA PHE A 366 12.84 -19.84 12.15
C PHE A 366 13.04 -19.67 13.65
N ASN A 367 14.30 -19.61 14.10
CA ASN A 367 14.64 -19.49 15.50
C ASN A 367 14.46 -18.06 16.05
N ASN A 368 14.87 -17.04 15.29
CA ASN A 368 15.03 -15.66 15.82
C ASN A 368 13.91 -14.70 15.44
N GLU A 369 13.21 -14.93 14.34
CA GLU A 369 12.30 -13.93 13.74
C GLU A 369 10.88 -14.50 13.58
N ARG A 370 10.78 -15.79 13.26
CA ARG A 370 9.51 -16.42 12.98
C ARG A 370 8.69 -16.52 14.27
N ILE A 371 7.49 -15.96 14.26
CA ILE A 371 6.56 -16.09 15.39
C ILE A 371 5.65 -17.32 15.26
N HIS A 372 5.45 -18.02 16.37
CA HIS A 372 4.73 -19.30 16.41
C HIS A 372 3.45 -19.19 17.22
N GLN A 373 2.31 -19.50 16.61
CA GLN A 373 1.02 -19.48 17.31
C GLN A 373 0.99 -20.43 18.52
N GLY A 374 1.65 -21.59 18.43
CA GLY A 374 1.76 -22.55 19.55
C GLY A 374 2.73 -22.14 20.65
N LEU A 375 3.38 -20.98 20.51
CA LEU A 375 4.28 -20.36 21.48
C LEU A 375 3.79 -18.94 21.82
N ASP A 376 2.48 -18.70 21.77
CA ASP A 376 1.87 -17.39 22.02
C ASP A 376 2.45 -16.24 21.19
N TYR A 377 2.85 -16.55 19.94
CA TYR A 377 3.48 -15.61 19.01
C TYR A 377 4.86 -15.09 19.46
N LYS A 378 5.53 -15.83 20.35
CA LYS A 378 6.97 -15.74 20.56
C LYS A 378 7.74 -16.52 19.50
N THR A 379 9.02 -16.18 19.38
CA THR A 379 10.00 -16.93 18.58
C THR A 379 10.55 -18.10 19.39
N PRO A 380 11.04 -19.17 18.74
CA PRO A 380 11.69 -20.27 19.45
C PRO A 380 12.83 -19.80 20.36
N ASP A 381 13.63 -18.82 19.94
CA ASP A 381 14.74 -18.32 20.75
C ASP A 381 14.30 -17.51 21.97
N GLU A 382 13.18 -16.77 21.89
CA GLU A 382 12.59 -16.13 23.06
C GLU A 382 12.16 -17.17 24.09
N VAL A 383 11.42 -18.20 23.66
CA VAL A 383 10.95 -19.27 24.56
C VAL A 383 12.11 -20.07 25.14
N TYR A 384 13.13 -20.35 24.34
CA TYR A 384 14.32 -21.07 24.79
C TYR A 384 15.09 -20.29 25.87
N ARG A 385 15.23 -18.97 25.71
CA ARG A 385 15.94 -18.11 26.67
C ARG A 385 15.14 -17.83 27.95
N GLU A 386 13.83 -17.64 27.82
CA GLU A 386 12.93 -17.41 28.96
C GLU A 386 12.63 -18.69 29.74
N GLY A 387 12.72 -19.84 29.08
CA GLY A 387 12.52 -21.15 29.67
C GLY A 387 13.60 -21.42 30.73
N SER A 388 13.22 -21.27 31.99
CA SER A 388 14.10 -21.56 33.12
C SER A 388 14.02 -23.04 33.51
N PHE A 389 15.16 -23.60 33.90
CA PHE A 389 15.19 -24.83 34.68
C PHE A 389 14.40 -24.60 35.99
N PRO A 390 13.61 -25.57 36.48
CA PRO A 390 12.64 -25.34 37.55
C PRO A 390 13.29 -25.05 38.92
N SER A 391 13.79 -23.84 39.09
CA SER A 391 13.99 -23.26 40.43
C SER A 391 12.65 -22.71 40.94
N ALA A 392 11.83 -22.17 40.03
CA ALA A 392 10.54 -21.53 40.34
C ALA A 392 9.37 -22.51 40.58
N ILE A 393 9.47 -23.76 40.11
CA ILE A 393 8.41 -24.78 40.34
C ILE A 393 8.55 -25.40 41.73
N ILE A 394 9.76 -25.48 42.29
CA ILE A 394 9.98 -25.96 43.68
C ILE A 394 9.21 -25.09 44.68
N ASN A 395 9.20 -23.76 44.48
CA ASN A 395 8.45 -22.84 45.35
C ASN A 395 6.92 -22.89 45.15
N LYS A 396 6.43 -23.43 44.03
CA LYS A 396 4.99 -23.60 43.73
C LYS A 396 4.44 -24.98 44.05
N MET A 397 5.31 -25.97 44.25
CA MET A 397 4.94 -27.31 44.73
C MET A 397 5.12 -27.46 46.25
N ALA A 398 5.83 -26.52 46.89
CA ALA A 398 5.99 -26.43 48.35
C ALA A 398 4.95 -25.53 49.05
N ALA A 399 3.99 -24.99 48.30
CA ALA A 399 2.83 -24.23 48.77
C ALA A 399 1.55 -24.91 48.25
#